data_AF-A0A1D7QRP4-F1
#
_entry.id   AF-A0A1D7QRP4-F1
#
_cell.length_a   1.000
_cell.length_b   1.000
_cell.length_c   1.000
_cell.angle_alpha   90.00
_cell.angle_beta   90.00
_cell.angle_gamma   90.00
#
_symmetry.space_group_name_H-M   'P 1'
#
loop_
_entity.id
_entity.type
_entity.pdbx_description
1 polymer ?
#
loop_
_entity_poly.entity_id
_entity_poly.type
_entity_poly.pdbx_seq_one_letter_code
_entity_poly.pdbx_strand_id
1 'polypeptide(L)'
;MVIDPDHRIKNRSKRDGLIREIEDFFSDKEAVTWFINKLEARYSRYIIDQLKVMKRVMIEHPTIAEDALRKVYDLKLTSANDYRDVAMSISIEQDRNDIGNKNRAKSNEKYAGLQAPERSPDAYLHVLSGGG
;
A
#
# COMPACT_ATOMS: atom_id res chain seq x y z
N MET A 1 -8.31 -15.72 -40.15
CA MET A 1 -7.51 -15.81 -38.90
C MET A 1 -7.76 -17.18 -38.27
N VAL A 2 -6.90 -18.14 -38.55
CA VAL A 2 -6.92 -19.45 -37.88
C VAL A 2 -6.23 -19.26 -36.53
N ILE A 3 -7.01 -19.32 -35.46
CA ILE A 3 -6.48 -19.30 -34.09
C ILE A 3 -6.06 -20.74 -33.81
N ASP A 4 -4.75 -20.99 -33.80
CA ASP A 4 -4.18 -22.31 -33.58
C ASP A 4 -4.64 -22.91 -32.23
N PRO A 5 -5.15 -24.16 -32.20
CA PRO A 5 -5.63 -24.80 -30.98
C PRO A 5 -4.51 -25.01 -29.95
N ASP A 6 -3.26 -25.16 -30.39
CA ASP A 6 -2.08 -25.27 -29.53
C ASP A 6 -1.87 -23.99 -28.69
N HIS A 7 -2.13 -22.83 -29.30
CA HIS A 7 -2.02 -21.53 -28.64
C HIS A 7 -3.02 -21.39 -27.48
N ARG A 8 -4.20 -22.01 -27.57
CA ARG A 8 -5.21 -22.00 -26.51
C ARG A 8 -4.81 -22.83 -25.31
N ILE A 9 -4.16 -23.98 -25.51
CA ILE A 9 -3.74 -24.89 -24.43
C ILE A 9 -2.61 -24.25 -23.63
N LYS A 10 -1.58 -23.74 -24.32
CA LYS A 10 -0.42 -23.09 -23.68
C LYS A 10 -0.80 -21.86 -22.85
N ASN A 11 -1.81 -21.09 -23.31
CA ASN A 11 -2.25 -19.90 -22.59
C ASN A 11 -3.03 -20.24 -21.30
N ARG A 12 -3.76 -21.36 -21.27
CA ARG A 12 -4.45 -21.82 -20.05
C ARG A 12 -3.46 -22.23 -18.97
N SER A 13 -2.43 -23.02 -19.30
CA SER A 13 -1.42 -23.45 -18.32
C SER A 13 -0.60 -22.28 -17.75
N LYS A 14 -0.30 -21.27 -18.57
CA LYS A 14 0.37 -20.04 -18.10
C LYS A 14 -0.51 -19.21 -17.19
N ARG A 15 -1.79 -19.06 -17.52
CA ARG A 15 -2.76 -18.35 -16.68
C ARG A 15 -2.87 -19.02 -15.31
N ASP A 16 -3.07 -20.33 -15.31
CA ASP A 16 -3.27 -21.12 -14.10
C ASP A 16 -2.04 -21.05 -13.17
N GLY A 17 -0.83 -21.15 -13.75
CA GLY A 17 0.41 -20.96 -13.01
C GLY A 17 0.51 -19.56 -12.37
N LEU A 18 0.19 -18.50 -13.12
CA LEU A 18 0.19 -17.14 -12.59
C LEU A 18 -0.84 -16.94 -11.48
N ILE A 19 -2.06 -17.45 -11.65
CA ILE A 19 -3.11 -17.38 -10.63
C ILE A 19 -2.62 -18.05 -9.35
N ARG A 20 -2.08 -19.27 -9.46
CA ARG A 20 -1.59 -20.00 -8.29
C ARG A 20 -0.43 -19.30 -7.57
N GLU A 21 0.53 -18.74 -8.31
CA GLU A 21 1.62 -17.94 -7.72
C GLU A 21 1.08 -16.69 -7.00
N ILE A 22 0.10 -16.02 -7.60
CA ILE A 22 -0.53 -14.82 -7.02
C ILE A 22 -1.29 -15.20 -5.77
N GLU A 23 -2.15 -16.22 -5.83
CA GLU A 23 -2.90 -16.70 -4.68
C GLU A 23 -2.00 -17.17 -3.55
N ASP A 24 -0.90 -17.87 -3.83
CA ASP A 24 0.04 -18.37 -2.82
C ASP A 24 0.69 -17.24 -2.00
N PHE A 25 1.08 -16.16 -2.69
CA PHE A 25 1.75 -15.01 -2.08
C PHE A 25 0.89 -14.26 -1.06
N PHE A 26 -0.42 -14.11 -1.30
CA PHE A 26 -1.30 -13.34 -0.41
C PHE A 26 -1.82 -14.19 0.74
N SER A 27 -1.85 -13.62 1.95
CA SER A 27 -2.47 -14.28 3.10
C SER A 27 -3.99 -14.26 3.00
N ASP A 28 -4.55 -13.15 2.50
CA ASP A 28 -5.98 -12.95 2.36
C ASP A 28 -6.52 -13.62 1.08
N LYS A 29 -6.79 -14.94 1.21
CA LYS A 29 -7.26 -15.76 0.09
C LYS A 29 -8.61 -15.29 -0.47
N GLU A 30 -9.50 -14.75 0.37
CA GLU A 30 -10.80 -14.25 -0.09
C GLU A 30 -10.62 -13.04 -1.02
N ALA A 31 -9.83 -12.05 -0.60
CA ALA A 31 -9.61 -10.84 -1.38
C ALA A 31 -8.91 -11.12 -2.72
N VAL A 32 -7.89 -11.98 -2.72
CA VAL A 32 -7.16 -12.34 -3.95
C VAL A 32 -8.04 -13.14 -4.91
N THR A 33 -8.76 -14.15 -4.44
CA THR A 33 -9.65 -14.95 -5.29
C THR A 33 -10.77 -14.07 -5.85
N TRP A 34 -11.36 -13.17 -5.05
CA TRP A 34 -12.34 -12.20 -5.55
C TRP A 34 -11.76 -11.32 -6.66
N PHE A 35 -10.56 -10.78 -6.44
CA PHE A 35 -9.94 -9.86 -7.40
C PHE A 35 -9.59 -10.56 -8.71
N ILE A 36 -9.02 -11.77 -8.64
CA ILE A 36 -8.72 -12.59 -9.83
C ILE A 36 -10.01 -12.89 -10.61
N ASN A 37 -11.09 -13.29 -9.94
CA ASN A 37 -12.39 -13.52 -10.59
C ASN A 37 -12.91 -12.26 -11.30
N LYS A 38 -12.75 -11.09 -10.68
CA LYS A 38 -13.12 -9.82 -11.32
C LYS A 38 -12.27 -9.50 -12.55
N LEU A 39 -10.97 -9.75 -12.49
CA LEU A 39 -10.07 -9.58 -13.64
C LEU A 39 -10.41 -10.56 -14.76
N GLU A 40 -10.72 -11.83 -14.45
CA GLU A 40 -11.11 -12.82 -15.46
C GLU A 40 -12.42 -12.44 -16.15
N ALA A 41 -13.42 -12.01 -15.38
CA ALA A 41 -14.72 -11.60 -15.90
C ALA A 41 -14.61 -10.35 -16.80
N ARG A 42 -13.79 -9.37 -16.40
CA ARG A 42 -13.66 -8.09 -17.11
C ARG A 42 -12.68 -8.13 -18.28
N TYR A 43 -11.58 -8.87 -18.13
CA TYR A 43 -10.44 -8.86 -19.05
C TYR A 43 -10.07 -10.27 -19.53
N SER A 44 -11.04 -11.13 -19.85
CA SER A 44 -10.78 -12.52 -20.28
C SER A 44 -9.72 -12.66 -21.40
N ARG A 45 -9.70 -11.73 -22.37
CA ARG A 45 -8.69 -11.70 -23.46
C ARG A 45 -7.29 -11.28 -22.98
N TYR A 46 -7.21 -10.39 -21.99
CA TYR A 46 -5.98 -9.76 -21.51
C TYR A 46 -5.61 -10.19 -20.08
N ILE A 47 -6.19 -11.29 -19.59
CA ILE A 47 -6.00 -11.74 -18.20
C ILE A 47 -4.53 -11.96 -17.86
N ILE A 48 -3.75 -12.55 -18.78
CA ILE A 48 -2.31 -12.77 -18.59
C ILE A 48 -1.57 -11.45 -18.34
N ASP A 49 -1.95 -10.38 -19.06
CA ASP A 49 -1.35 -9.06 -18.89
C ASP A 49 -1.73 -8.46 -17.54
N GLN A 50 -3.00 -8.54 -17.16
CA GLN A 50 -3.47 -8.07 -15.85
C GLN A 50 -2.78 -8.80 -14.68
N LEU A 51 -2.66 -10.13 -14.75
CA LEU A 51 -1.96 -10.92 -13.74
C LEU A 51 -0.46 -10.57 -13.69
N LYS A 52 0.17 -10.30 -14.83
CA LYS A 52 1.58 -9.85 -14.87
C LYS A 52 1.78 -8.49 -14.21
N VAL A 53 0.88 -7.54 -14.42
CA VAL A 53 0.93 -6.23 -13.73
C VAL A 53 0.86 -6.44 -12.22
N MET A 54 -0.04 -7.32 -11.77
CA MET A 54 -0.18 -7.66 -10.35
C MET A 54 1.10 -8.30 -9.80
N LYS A 55 1.63 -9.32 -10.49
CA LYS A 55 2.89 -10.00 -10.15
C LYS A 55 4.07 -9.04 -10.07
N ARG A 56 4.13 -8.06 -10.98
CA ARG A 56 5.20 -7.06 -11.00
C ARG A 56 5.22 -6.24 -9.72
N VAL A 57 4.05 -5.74 -9.27
CA VAL A 57 3.92 -5.00 -8.02
C VAL A 57 4.29 -5.87 -6.81
N MET A 58 3.93 -7.15 -6.81
CA MET A 58 4.30 -8.07 -5.74
C MET A 58 5.82 -8.27 -5.62
N ILE A 59 6.54 -8.27 -6.75
CA ILE A 59 8.01 -8.38 -6.78
C ILE A 59 8.67 -7.06 -6.38
N GLU A 60 8.17 -5.93 -6.91
CA GLU A 60 8.74 -4.60 -6.66
C GLU A 60 8.46 -4.11 -5.22
N HIS A 61 7.28 -4.44 -4.67
CA HIS A 61 6.82 -3.95 -3.37
C HIS A 61 6.09 -5.05 -2.55
N PRO A 62 6.80 -6.10 -2.11
CA PRO A 62 6.17 -7.24 -1.45
C PRO A 62 5.46 -6.87 -0.13
N THR A 63 5.95 -5.89 0.60
CA THR A 63 5.37 -5.43 1.88
C THR A 63 4.08 -4.62 1.71
N ILE A 64 3.90 -3.98 0.54
CA ILE A 64 2.76 -3.11 0.24
C ILE A 64 1.68 -3.85 -0.54
N ALA A 65 2.08 -4.90 -1.27
CA ALA A 65 1.18 -5.68 -2.10
C ALA A 65 -0.09 -6.13 -1.36
N GLU A 66 0.05 -6.62 -0.12
CA GLU A 66 -1.09 -7.09 0.67
C GLU A 66 -2.04 -5.96 1.08
N ASP A 67 -1.51 -4.82 1.51
CA ASP A 67 -2.32 -3.63 1.83
C ASP A 67 -3.04 -3.09 0.59
N ALA A 68 -2.33 -3.06 -0.55
CA ALA A 68 -2.90 -2.66 -1.82
C ALA A 68 -4.05 -3.58 -2.25
N LEU A 69 -3.90 -4.90 -2.06
CA LEU A 69 -4.96 -5.87 -2.37
C LEU A 69 -6.21 -5.62 -1.51
N ARG A 70 -6.02 -5.39 -0.22
CA ARG A 70 -7.11 -5.12 0.72
C ARG A 70 -7.84 -3.82 0.36
N LYS A 71 -7.09 -2.80 -0.03
CA LYS A 71 -7.64 -1.49 -0.40
C LYS A 71 -8.41 -1.53 -1.73
N VAL A 72 -7.93 -2.28 -2.74
CA VAL A 72 -8.73 -2.50 -3.96
C VAL A 72 -9.98 -3.36 -3.70
N TYR A 73 -9.91 -4.31 -2.76
CA TYR A 73 -11.05 -5.13 -2.36
C TYR A 73 -12.14 -4.30 -1.65
N ASP A 74 -11.74 -3.39 -0.76
CA ASP A 74 -12.63 -2.50 -0.03
C ASP A 74 -13.31 -1.49 -0.97
N LEU A 75 -12.49 -0.83 -1.81
CA LEU A 75 -12.96 0.16 -2.80
C LEU A 75 -13.65 -0.47 -4.02
N LYS A 76 -13.73 -1.80 -4.08
CA LYS A 76 -14.29 -2.58 -5.20
C LYS A 76 -13.68 -2.20 -6.55
N LEU A 77 -12.38 -1.89 -6.57
CA LEU A 77 -11.62 -1.63 -7.79
C LEU A 77 -11.36 -2.95 -8.51
N THR A 78 -11.40 -2.95 -9.84
CA THR A 78 -11.48 -4.19 -10.65
C THR A 78 -10.55 -4.20 -11.85
N SER A 79 -9.41 -3.50 -11.75
CA SER A 79 -8.37 -3.51 -12.78
C SER A 79 -6.98 -3.60 -12.16
N ALA A 80 -6.04 -4.28 -12.83
CA ALA A 80 -4.67 -4.42 -12.31
C ALA A 80 -3.92 -3.08 -12.27
N ASN A 81 -4.32 -2.13 -13.13
CA ASN A 81 -3.81 -0.76 -13.08
C ASN A 81 -4.22 -0.03 -11.80
N ASP A 82 -5.49 -0.19 -11.37
CA ASP A 82 -5.96 0.38 -10.10
C ASP A 82 -5.16 -0.19 -8.93
N TYR A 83 -4.93 -1.51 -8.92
CA TYR A 83 -4.07 -2.15 -7.91
C TYR A 83 -2.65 -1.58 -7.90
N ARG A 84 -2.03 -1.38 -9.08
CA ARG A 84 -0.72 -0.76 -9.18
C ARG A 84 -0.74 0.69 -8.65
N ASP A 85 -1.74 1.47 -9.02
CA ASP A 85 -1.85 2.88 -8.61
C ASP A 85 -2.03 3.02 -7.09
N VAL A 86 -2.85 2.16 -6.50
CA VAL A 86 -3.03 2.05 -5.05
C VAL A 86 -1.72 1.67 -4.37
N ALA A 87 -0.98 0.67 -4.89
CA ALA A 87 0.31 0.27 -4.34
C ALA A 87 1.34 1.41 -4.41
N MET A 88 1.40 2.14 -5.53
CA MET A 88 2.28 3.30 -5.68
C MET A 88 1.90 4.42 -4.70
N SER A 89 0.61 4.67 -4.53
CA SER A 89 0.11 5.66 -3.56
C SER A 89 0.54 5.30 -2.14
N ILE A 90 0.37 4.04 -1.72
CA ILE A 90 0.81 3.57 -0.40
C ILE A 90 2.34 3.69 -0.26
N SER A 91 3.11 3.34 -1.30
CA SER A 91 4.58 3.46 -1.27
C SER A 91 5.02 4.92 -1.07
N ILE A 92 4.38 5.87 -1.73
CA ILE A 92 4.67 7.31 -1.58
C ILE A 92 4.28 7.79 -0.18
N GLU A 93 3.16 7.31 0.37
CA GLU A 93 2.74 7.64 1.73
C GLU A 93 3.73 7.09 2.78
N GLN A 94 4.23 5.86 2.61
CA GLN A 94 5.23 5.27 3.49
C GLN A 94 6.55 6.02 3.46
N ASP A 95 7.04 6.39 2.27
CA ASP A 95 8.28 7.18 2.11
C ASP A 95 8.17 8.55 2.79
N ARG A 96 7.05 9.25 2.58
CA ARG A 96 6.78 10.54 3.24
C ARG A 96 6.72 10.41 4.76
N ASN A 97 6.10 9.35 5.26
CA ASN A 97 5.99 9.11 6.70
C ASN A 97 7.35 8.75 7.32
N ASP A 98 8.18 7.95 6.64
CA ASP A 98 9.56 7.65 7.05
C ASP A 98 10.43 8.92 7.11
N ILE A 99 10.34 9.78 6.10
CA ILE A 99 11.04 11.08 6.09
C ILE A 99 10.52 11.98 7.23
N GLY A 100 9.21 12.07 7.41
CA GLY A 100 8.60 12.85 8.49
C GLY A 100 8.99 12.36 9.89
N ASN A 101 9.05 11.04 10.07
CA ASN A 101 9.42 10.40 11.33
C ASN A 101 10.93 10.54 11.62
N LYS A 102 11.80 10.40 10.62
CA LYS A 102 13.24 10.70 10.74
C LYS A 102 13.51 12.15 11.10
N ASN A 103 12.76 13.09 10.51
CA ASN A 103 12.87 14.51 10.85
C ASN A 103 12.37 14.80 12.28
N ARG A 104 11.28 14.15 12.71
CA ARG A 104 10.80 14.23 14.10
C ARG A 104 11.82 13.64 15.09
N ALA A 105 12.38 12.48 14.82
CA ALA A 105 13.41 11.86 15.65
C ALA A 105 14.65 12.75 15.77
N LYS A 106 15.18 13.27 14.66
CA LYS A 106 16.31 14.23 14.65
C LYS A 106 16.00 15.52 15.40
N SER A 107 14.76 16.03 15.30
CA SER A 107 14.37 17.21 16.06
C SER A 107 14.32 16.89 17.56
N ASN A 108 13.83 15.72 17.96
CA ASN A 108 13.74 15.32 19.38
C ASN A 108 15.13 15.12 20.01
N GLU A 109 16.12 14.60 19.27
CA GLU A 109 17.51 14.49 19.74
C GLU A 109 18.14 15.87 20.03
N LYS A 110 17.78 16.90 19.24
CA LYS A 110 18.27 18.28 19.44
C LYS A 110 17.70 18.94 20.69
N TYR A 111 16.56 18.46 21.22
CA TYR A 111 15.92 18.94 22.45
C TYR A 111 16.01 17.94 23.62
N ALA A 112 16.61 16.75 23.42
CA ALA A 112 16.72 15.72 24.46
C ALA A 112 17.58 16.13 25.67
N GLY A 113 18.43 17.16 25.51
CA GLY A 113 19.19 17.78 26.60
C GLY A 113 18.56 19.05 27.18
N LEU A 114 17.44 19.51 26.63
CA LEU A 114 16.68 20.64 27.17
C LEU A 114 15.58 20.08 28.06
N GLN A 115 15.97 19.57 29.23
CA GLN A 115 15.06 19.46 30.36
C GLN A 115 14.58 20.88 30.64
N ALA A 116 13.35 21.21 30.22
CA ALA A 116 12.71 22.42 30.72
C ALA A 116 12.54 22.19 32.22
N PRO A 117 13.15 23.00 33.10
CA PRO A 117 12.85 22.90 34.52
C PRO A 117 11.34 23.06 34.67
N GLU A 118 10.70 22.11 35.34
CA GLU A 118 9.29 22.21 35.71
C GLU A 118 9.11 23.52 36.48
N ARG A 119 8.60 24.57 35.81
CA ARG A 119 8.21 25.80 36.48
C ARG A 119 6.98 25.46 37.29
N SER A 120 7.15 25.36 38.60
CA SER A 120 6.08 25.44 39.58
C SER A 120 5.12 26.59 39.21
N PRO A 121 3.80 26.33 39.10
CA PRO A 121 2.82 27.33 38.71
C PRO A 121 2.44 28.24 39.89
N ASP A 122 3.41 28.88 40.55
CA ASP A 122 3.15 29.72 41.73
C ASP A 122 4.02 30.99 41.77
N ALA A 123 3.97 31.80 40.71
CA ALA A 123 4.59 33.13 40.72
C ALA A 123 4.00 34.09 39.67
N TYR A 124 2.68 34.15 39.54
CA TYR A 124 2.06 35.18 38.70
C TYR A 124 0.78 35.73 39.32
N LEU A 125 0.91 36.36 40.48
CA LEU A 125 0.06 37.48 40.89
C LEU A 125 0.79 38.14 42.07
N HIS A 126 1.38 39.33 41.89
CA HIS A 126 1.62 40.37 42.91
C HIS A 126 2.65 41.38 42.40
N VAL A 127 2.36 42.02 41.25
CA VAL A 127 2.92 43.31 40.77
C VAL A 127 2.04 43.68 39.57
N LEU A 128 1.20 44.72 39.50
CA LEU A 128 1.16 46.04 40.10
C LEU A 128 -0.31 46.50 40.17
N SER A 129 -0.85 46.69 41.36
CA SER A 129 -1.96 47.63 41.60
C SER A 129 -1.54 48.49 42.77
N GLY A 130 -0.69 49.47 42.45
CA GLY A 130 -0.22 50.50 43.37
C GLY A 130 0.25 51.69 42.54
N GLY A 131 -0.54 52.77 42.57
CA GLY A 131 -0.11 54.11 42.15
C GLY A 131 -0.89 54.69 40.98
N GLY A 132 -2.00 55.37 41.27
CA GLY A 132 -2.78 56.19 40.35
C GLY A 132 -4.04 56.68 41.03
#